data_AF-A0A094J9C6-F1
#
_entry.id   AF-A0A094J9C6-F1
#
_cell.length_a   1.000
_cell.length_b   1.000
_cell.length_c   1.000
_cell.angle_alpha   90.00
_cell.angle_beta   90.00
_cell.angle_gamma   90.00
#
_symmetry.space_group_name_H-M   'P 1'
#
loop_
_entity.id
_entity.type
_entity.pdbx_description
1 polymer ?
#
loop_
_entity_poly.entity_id
_entity_poly.type
_entity_poly.pdbx_seq_one_letter_code
_entity_poly.pdbx_strand_id
1 'polypeptide(L)'
;MSKPSIKINAQLNSIIQDENFDNFSVTQLLDSYLAMCAVTKEPNEARKYVYRQIHRLVKKGLLLKKGTKNSKSIMYQKSELFFDTKFLVQSTTAAPVSQVTSAPAYASDAIKQLEERLKESEVDLLTSIGESEEYMRLYQSFPEMKAHLESLYLLARENSSKLLGQIKAIKSVLSHQRK
;
A
#
# COMPACT_ATOMS: atom_id res chain seq x y z
N MET A 1 -8.03 -1.77 -30.65
CA MET A 1 -8.57 -0.86 -29.61
C MET A 1 -8.09 -1.35 -28.25
N SER A 2 -7.29 -0.55 -27.53
CA SER A 2 -6.76 -0.96 -26.21
C SER A 2 -7.89 -1.03 -25.18
N LYS A 3 -8.06 -2.20 -24.54
CA LYS A 3 -9.00 -2.40 -23.43
C LYS A 3 -8.67 -1.41 -22.30
N PRO A 4 -9.64 -0.67 -21.75
CA PRO A 4 -9.40 0.25 -20.65
C PRO A 4 -8.89 -0.52 -19.42
N SER A 5 -7.91 0.06 -18.70
CA SER A 5 -7.37 -0.54 -17.48
C SER A 5 -7.57 0.36 -16.26
N ILE A 6 -7.87 -0.25 -15.11
CA ILE A 6 -8.19 0.48 -13.88
C ILE A 6 -7.55 -0.17 -12.68
N LYS A 7 -6.76 0.62 -11.94
CA LYS A 7 -6.19 0.22 -10.66
C LYS A 7 -7.26 0.15 -9.58
N ILE A 8 -7.40 -0.96 -8.86
CA ILE A 8 -8.43 -1.16 -7.82
C ILE A 8 -7.85 -2.01 -6.69
N ASN A 9 -8.26 -1.80 -5.44
CA ASN A 9 -7.81 -2.62 -4.32
C ASN A 9 -8.36 -4.06 -4.45
N ALA A 10 -7.60 -5.05 -3.95
CA ALA A 10 -7.93 -6.47 -4.04
C ALA A 10 -9.28 -6.84 -3.43
N GLN A 11 -9.56 -6.37 -2.21
CA GLN A 11 -10.81 -6.67 -1.50
C GLN A 11 -12.03 -6.09 -2.24
N LEU A 12 -11.92 -4.84 -2.69
CA LEU A 12 -12.99 -4.21 -3.46
C LEU A 12 -13.18 -4.88 -4.83
N ASN A 13 -12.08 -5.28 -5.49
CA ASN A 13 -12.15 -5.97 -6.77
C ASN A 13 -12.83 -7.33 -6.63
N SER A 14 -12.51 -8.10 -5.58
CA SER A 14 -13.14 -9.40 -5.33
C SER A 14 -14.65 -9.28 -5.16
N ILE A 15 -15.13 -8.26 -4.46
CA ILE A 15 -16.56 -8.03 -4.25
C ILE A 15 -17.25 -7.62 -5.55
N ILE A 16 -16.69 -6.66 -6.29
CA ILE A 16 -17.35 -6.12 -7.49
C ILE A 16 -17.22 -7.09 -8.68
N GLN A 17 -16.26 -8.02 -8.69
CA GLN A 17 -16.17 -9.05 -9.73
C GLN A 17 -17.12 -10.24 -9.50
N ASP A 18 -17.64 -10.43 -8.30
CA ASP A 18 -18.62 -11.50 -8.02
C ASP A 18 -19.87 -11.31 -8.88
N GLU A 19 -20.22 -12.32 -9.67
CA GLU A 19 -21.39 -12.31 -10.56
C GLU A 19 -22.69 -12.05 -9.80
N ASN A 20 -22.77 -12.47 -8.53
CA ASN A 20 -23.94 -12.28 -7.68
C ASN A 20 -24.01 -10.86 -7.07
N PHE A 21 -22.93 -10.08 -7.18
CA PHE A 21 -22.86 -8.72 -6.64
C PHE A 21 -23.14 -7.68 -7.73
N ASP A 22 -24.37 -7.69 -8.28
CA ASP A 22 -24.90 -6.67 -9.17
C ASP A 22 -26.09 -5.94 -8.52
N ASN A 23 -26.40 -4.72 -8.97
CA ASN A 23 -27.49 -3.89 -8.44
C ASN A 23 -27.40 -3.65 -6.92
N PHE A 24 -26.28 -3.08 -6.47
CA PHE A 24 -25.98 -2.87 -5.05
C PHE A 24 -26.09 -1.41 -4.62
N SER A 25 -26.35 -1.17 -3.33
CA SER A 25 -26.27 0.14 -2.69
C SER A 25 -24.87 0.41 -2.13
N VAL A 26 -24.57 1.69 -1.81
CA VAL A 26 -23.29 2.04 -1.16
C VAL A 26 -23.10 1.29 0.16
N THR A 27 -24.18 1.12 0.93
CA THR A 27 -24.16 0.42 2.21
C THR A 27 -23.79 -1.05 2.04
N GLN A 28 -24.40 -1.75 1.07
CA GLN A 28 -24.08 -3.15 0.79
C GLN A 28 -22.61 -3.34 0.40
N LEU A 29 -22.05 -2.46 -0.46
CA LEU A 29 -20.63 -2.54 -0.80
C LEU A 29 -19.72 -2.23 0.39
N LEU A 30 -20.12 -1.30 1.27
CA LEU A 30 -19.37 -0.98 2.49
C LEU A 30 -19.35 -2.17 3.45
N ASP A 31 -20.50 -2.79 3.69
CA ASP A 31 -20.63 -3.92 4.63
C ASP A 31 -19.83 -5.13 4.13
N SER A 32 -19.92 -5.46 2.84
CA SER A 32 -19.09 -6.52 2.23
C SER A 32 -17.59 -6.17 2.26
N TYR A 33 -17.22 -4.90 2.08
CA TYR A 33 -15.82 -4.47 2.14
C TYR A 33 -15.24 -4.57 3.55
N LEU A 34 -16.03 -4.21 4.57
CA LEU A 34 -15.64 -4.34 5.98
C LEU A 34 -15.53 -5.81 6.41
N ALA A 35 -16.45 -6.68 5.95
CA ALA A 35 -16.39 -8.12 6.21
C ALA A 35 -15.12 -8.79 5.65
N MET A 36 -14.59 -8.28 4.53
CA MET A 36 -13.35 -8.75 3.89
C MET A 36 -12.07 -8.14 4.49
N CYS A 37 -12.17 -7.10 5.34
CA CYS A 37 -11.01 -6.46 5.96
C CYS A 37 -10.75 -7.03 7.36
N ALA A 38 -9.82 -7.97 7.49
CA ALA A 38 -9.41 -8.56 8.77
C ALA A 38 -8.69 -7.57 9.72
N VAL A 39 -8.15 -6.46 9.18
CA VAL A 39 -7.55 -5.38 9.94
C VAL A 39 -8.57 -4.25 10.07
N THR A 40 -8.90 -3.90 11.32
CA THR A 40 -9.85 -2.83 11.67
C THR A 40 -9.42 -1.49 11.07
N LYS A 41 -9.90 -1.18 9.86
CA LYS A 41 -9.90 0.19 9.34
C LYS A 41 -10.99 0.96 10.06
N GLU A 42 -10.73 2.20 10.44
CA GLU A 42 -11.78 3.04 10.99
C GLU A 42 -13.00 3.09 10.05
N PRO A 43 -14.22 2.81 10.54
CA PRO A 43 -15.43 2.74 9.71
C PRO A 43 -15.67 3.98 8.83
N ASN A 44 -15.25 5.16 9.31
CA ASN A 44 -15.37 6.42 8.58
C ASN A 44 -14.41 6.49 7.37
N GLU A 45 -13.18 6.01 7.51
CA GLU A 45 -12.21 5.98 6.40
C GLU A 45 -12.57 4.92 5.36
N ALA A 46 -13.11 3.76 5.80
CA ALA A 46 -13.65 2.75 4.91
C ALA A 46 -14.81 3.31 4.08
N ARG A 47 -15.75 4.03 4.71
CA ARG A 47 -16.86 4.69 4.01
C ARG A 47 -16.35 5.69 2.97
N LYS A 48 -15.47 6.63 3.35
CA LYS A 48 -14.88 7.61 2.41
C LYS A 48 -14.15 6.91 1.25
N TYR A 49 -13.47 5.81 1.50
CA TYR A 49 -12.81 5.02 0.47
C TYR A 49 -13.82 4.42 -0.52
N VAL A 50 -14.83 3.70 -0.05
CA VAL A 50 -15.87 3.07 -0.88
C VAL A 50 -16.58 4.10 -1.77
N TYR A 51 -16.98 5.25 -1.20
CA TYR A 51 -17.60 6.34 -1.98
C TYR A 51 -16.71 6.84 -3.12
N ARG A 52 -15.41 7.06 -2.85
CA ARG A 52 -14.44 7.48 -3.88
C ARG A 52 -14.31 6.45 -5.00
N GLN A 53 -14.33 5.16 -4.66
CA GLN A 53 -14.23 4.08 -5.64
C GLN A 53 -15.48 3.97 -6.51
N ILE A 54 -16.67 3.97 -5.91
CA ILE A 54 -17.94 3.98 -6.67
C ILE A 54 -17.99 5.18 -7.61
N HIS A 55 -17.71 6.38 -7.10
CA HIS A 55 -17.72 7.60 -7.92
C HIS A 55 -16.77 7.50 -9.11
N ARG A 56 -15.57 6.94 -8.90
CA ARG A 56 -14.58 6.74 -9.96
C ARG A 56 -15.05 5.73 -11.02
N LEU A 57 -15.69 4.64 -10.61
CA LEU A 57 -16.23 3.63 -11.53
C LEU A 57 -17.40 4.17 -12.35
N VAL A 58 -18.29 4.95 -11.73
CA VAL A 58 -19.38 5.66 -12.43
C VAL A 58 -18.83 6.68 -13.43
N LYS A 59 -17.84 7.49 -13.03
CA LYS A 59 -17.19 8.47 -13.92
C LYS A 59 -16.53 7.81 -15.14
N LYS A 60 -16.07 6.57 -15.00
CA LYS A 60 -15.50 5.77 -16.09
C LYS A 60 -16.54 4.95 -16.87
N GLY A 61 -17.83 5.10 -16.57
CA GLY A 61 -18.91 4.40 -17.25
C GLY A 61 -19.01 2.91 -16.92
N LEU A 62 -18.32 2.44 -15.88
CA LEU A 62 -18.32 1.02 -15.49
C LEU A 62 -19.44 0.63 -14.55
N LEU A 63 -19.95 1.61 -13.81
CA LEU A 63 -21.15 1.45 -13.01
C LEU A 63 -22.21 2.43 -13.50
N LEU A 64 -23.42 1.93 -13.70
CA LEU A 64 -24.61 2.70 -13.99
C LEU A 64 -25.30 3.02 -12.67
N LYS A 65 -25.59 4.30 -12.46
CA LYS A 65 -26.36 4.75 -11.29
C LYS A 65 -27.84 4.70 -11.63
N LYS A 66 -28.62 3.87 -10.94
CA LYS A 66 -30.08 3.78 -11.06
C LYS A 66 -30.75 4.29 -9.77
N GLY A 67 -31.81 5.08 -9.92
CA GLY A 67 -32.59 5.62 -8.80
C GLY A 67 -32.79 7.13 -8.84
N THR A 68 -33.77 7.62 -8.09
CA THR A 68 -34.08 9.04 -7.95
C THR A 68 -33.03 9.78 -7.13
N LYS A 69 -32.67 11.01 -7.56
CA LYS A 69 -31.76 11.88 -6.79
C LYS A 69 -32.27 12.03 -5.35
N ASN A 70 -31.37 11.88 -4.37
CA ASN A 70 -31.60 12.04 -2.92
C ASN A 70 -32.43 10.95 -2.21
N SER A 71 -32.68 9.80 -2.82
CA SER A 71 -33.33 8.67 -2.12
C SER A 71 -32.31 7.63 -1.62
N LYS A 72 -32.63 6.94 -0.51
CA LYS A 72 -31.93 5.73 -0.02
C LYS A 72 -31.95 4.58 -1.05
N SER A 73 -32.69 4.75 -2.15
CA SER A 73 -32.87 3.79 -3.23
C SER A 73 -31.88 3.96 -4.41
N ILE A 74 -30.76 4.64 -4.22
CA ILE A 74 -29.71 4.71 -5.26
C ILE A 74 -28.99 3.36 -5.31
N MET A 75 -29.11 2.68 -6.44
CA MET A 75 -28.47 1.40 -6.74
C MET A 75 -27.44 1.58 -7.86
N TYR A 76 -26.39 0.78 -7.82
CA TYR A 76 -25.31 0.76 -8.80
C TYR A 76 -25.30 -0.60 -9.50
N GLN A 77 -25.35 -0.55 -10.83
CA GLN A 77 -25.34 -1.75 -11.67
C GLN A 77 -24.08 -1.78 -12.53
N LYS A 78 -23.51 -2.96 -12.77
CA LYS A 78 -22.38 -3.13 -13.71
C LYS A 78 -22.84 -2.79 -15.13
N SER A 79 -22.01 -2.08 -15.88
CA SER A 79 -22.25 -1.81 -17.31
C SER A 79 -21.57 -2.86 -18.19
N GLU A 80 -21.90 -2.91 -19.48
CA GLU A 80 -21.18 -3.74 -20.46
C GLU A 80 -19.68 -3.43 -20.49
N LEU A 81 -19.32 -2.16 -20.35
CA LEU A 81 -17.92 -1.69 -20.28
C LEU A 81 -17.18 -2.26 -19.07
N PHE A 82 -17.89 -2.63 -17.99
CA PHE A 82 -17.30 -3.28 -16.83
C PHE A 82 -16.64 -4.60 -17.23
N PHE A 83 -17.32 -5.42 -18.02
CA PHE A 83 -16.87 -6.76 -18.43
C PHE A 83 -15.71 -6.70 -19.44
N ASP A 84 -15.63 -5.61 -20.20
CA ASP A 84 -14.54 -5.37 -21.16
C ASP A 84 -13.29 -4.72 -20.54
N THR A 85 -13.39 -4.23 -19.30
CA THR A 85 -12.31 -3.51 -18.61
C THR A 85 -11.36 -4.46 -17.89
N LYS A 86 -10.05 -4.23 -18.05
CA LYS A 86 -9.03 -4.93 -17.25
C LYS A 86 -8.82 -4.26 -15.89
N PHE A 87 -9.22 -4.92 -14.82
CA PHE A 87 -8.94 -4.45 -13.46
C PHE A 87 -7.53 -4.84 -13.02
N LEU A 88 -6.70 -3.84 -12.76
CA LEU A 88 -5.34 -4.00 -12.25
C LEU A 88 -5.41 -3.96 -10.72
N VAL A 89 -5.35 -5.13 -10.09
CA VAL A 89 -5.44 -5.23 -8.64
C VAL A 89 -4.18 -4.64 -7.99
N GLN A 90 -4.34 -3.54 -7.27
CA GLN A 90 -3.35 -3.05 -6.31
C GLN A 90 -3.60 -3.75 -4.99
N SER A 91 -2.86 -4.82 -4.75
CA SER A 91 -2.81 -5.48 -3.45
C SER A 91 -2.12 -4.55 -2.44
N THR A 92 -2.92 -3.87 -1.62
CA THR A 92 -2.57 -3.78 -0.19
C THR A 92 -2.97 -5.13 0.39
N THR A 93 -1.96 -5.93 0.69
CA THR A 93 -1.88 -7.36 1.05
C THR A 93 -3.12 -8.17 1.47
N ALA A 94 -2.99 -9.47 1.21
CA ALA A 94 -3.78 -10.63 1.65
C ALA A 94 -5.06 -10.98 0.85
N ALA A 95 -4.97 -12.08 0.09
CA ALA A 95 -6.11 -12.91 -0.31
C ALA A 95 -5.68 -14.39 -0.48
N PRO A 96 -6.60 -15.36 -0.33
CA PRO A 96 -6.33 -16.78 -0.03
C PRO A 96 -6.46 -17.73 -1.24
N VAL A 97 -5.79 -18.91 -1.16
CA VAL A 97 -6.23 -20.29 -1.55
C VAL A 97 -6.48 -20.57 -3.07
N SER A 98 -6.04 -21.62 -3.77
CA SER A 98 -5.55 -22.99 -3.47
C SER A 98 -4.73 -23.57 -4.65
N GLN A 99 -3.70 -24.37 -4.31
CA GLN A 99 -3.08 -25.54 -4.99
C GLN A 99 -2.91 -25.49 -6.52
N VAL A 100 -1.70 -25.65 -7.10
CA VAL A 100 -0.94 -26.93 -7.18
C VAL A 100 0.58 -26.65 -7.34
N THR A 101 1.38 -27.39 -6.57
CA THR A 101 2.86 -27.65 -6.63
C THR A 101 3.89 -26.58 -6.25
N SER A 102 4.42 -26.79 -5.04
CA SER A 102 5.84 -26.67 -4.57
C SER A 102 6.56 -25.32 -4.56
N ALA A 103 6.88 -24.87 -3.33
CA ALA A 103 7.66 -23.71 -2.87
C ALA A 103 6.86 -22.40 -2.63
N PRO A 104 7.11 -21.67 -1.53
CA PRO A 104 6.02 -21.18 -0.69
C PRO A 104 5.61 -19.75 -1.04
N ALA A 105 4.30 -19.51 -1.17
CA ALA A 105 3.73 -18.15 -1.26
C ALA A 105 4.16 -17.24 -0.08
N TYR A 106 4.51 -17.83 1.07
CA TYR A 106 5.12 -17.15 2.21
C TYR A 106 6.50 -16.53 1.91
N ALA A 107 7.33 -17.19 1.10
CA ALA A 107 8.62 -16.62 0.71
C ALA A 107 8.42 -15.38 -0.16
N SER A 108 7.40 -15.34 -1.03
CA SER A 108 7.12 -14.17 -1.87
C SER A 108 6.70 -12.95 -1.06
N ASP A 109 5.86 -13.12 -0.03
CA ASP A 109 5.45 -12.02 0.84
C ASP A 109 6.58 -11.57 1.77
N ALA A 110 7.35 -12.53 2.32
CA ALA A 110 8.54 -12.23 3.12
C ALA A 110 9.62 -11.49 2.33
N ILE A 111 9.86 -11.87 1.06
CA ILE A 111 10.80 -11.17 0.17
C ILE A 111 10.35 -9.71 -0.04
N LYS A 112 9.07 -9.46 -0.27
CA LYS A 112 8.56 -8.08 -0.44
C LYS A 112 8.73 -7.25 0.83
N GLN A 113 8.42 -7.82 2.00
CA GLN A 113 8.63 -7.13 3.28
C GLN A 113 10.11 -6.83 3.53
N LEU A 114 11.01 -7.75 3.17
CA LEU A 114 12.46 -7.54 3.24
C LEU A 114 12.94 -6.47 2.26
N GLU A 115 12.38 -6.40 1.04
CA GLU A 115 12.68 -5.36 0.05
C GLU A 115 12.20 -3.97 0.50
N GLU A 116 11.02 -3.89 1.11
CA GLU A 116 10.49 -2.64 1.67
C GLU A 116 11.36 -2.15 2.83
N ARG A 117 11.67 -3.05 3.78
CA ARG A 117 12.57 -2.74 4.91
C ARG A 117 13.97 -2.36 4.45
N LEU A 118 14.48 -2.98 3.39
CA LEU A 118 15.76 -2.62 2.80
C LEU A 118 15.73 -1.18 2.29
N LYS A 119 14.69 -0.81 1.55
CA LYS A 119 14.52 0.54 0.99
C LYS A 119 14.42 1.59 2.11
N GLU A 120 13.64 1.32 3.15
CA GLU A 120 13.53 2.20 4.33
C GLU A 120 14.90 2.39 4.98
N SER A 121 15.63 1.30 5.23
CA SER A 121 16.96 1.36 5.85
C SER A 121 17.98 2.12 4.98
N GLU A 122 17.88 2.04 3.66
CA GLU A 122 18.72 2.80 2.72
C GLU A 122 18.41 4.30 2.75
N VAL A 123 17.14 4.68 2.87
CA VAL A 123 16.73 6.08 3.05
C VAL A 123 17.22 6.62 4.39
N ASP A 124 17.00 5.89 5.47
CA ASP A 124 17.43 6.30 6.82
C ASP A 124 18.95 6.44 6.90
N LEU A 125 19.71 5.57 6.21
CA LEU A 125 21.17 5.67 6.15
C LEU A 125 21.60 7.00 5.51
N LEU A 126 20.97 7.39 4.40
CA LEU A 126 21.27 8.66 3.73
C LEU A 126 20.91 9.85 4.61
N THR A 127 19.78 9.80 5.32
CA THR A 127 19.40 10.83 6.30
C THR A 127 20.45 10.96 7.39
N SER A 128 20.86 9.85 8.01
CA SER A 128 21.85 9.82 9.09
C SER A 128 23.23 10.31 8.65
N ILE A 129 23.61 10.05 7.39
CA ILE A 129 24.82 10.62 6.78
C ILE A 129 24.67 12.13 6.64
N GLY A 130 23.56 12.61 6.07
CA GLY A 130 23.28 14.03 5.90
C GLY A 130 23.28 14.81 7.22
N GLU A 131 22.71 14.24 8.28
CA GLU A 131 22.77 14.78 9.65
C GLU A 131 24.22 14.90 10.12
N SER A 132 25.02 13.84 9.99
CA SER A 132 26.43 13.85 10.41
C SER A 132 27.25 14.91 9.67
N GLU A 133 27.00 15.12 8.37
CA GLU A 133 27.66 16.14 7.58
C GLU A 133 27.23 17.55 8.00
N GLU A 134 25.94 17.75 8.29
CA GLU A 134 25.43 19.04 8.76
C GLU A 134 25.97 19.37 10.16
N TYR A 135 26.02 18.41 11.08
CA TYR A 135 26.64 18.63 12.39
C TYR A 135 28.11 19.02 12.27
N MET A 136 28.85 18.45 11.31
CA MET A 136 30.23 18.84 11.04
C MET A 136 30.34 20.28 10.51
N ARG A 137 29.43 20.70 9.63
CA ARG A 137 29.36 22.08 9.14
C ARG A 137 29.01 23.06 10.26
N LEU A 138 28.02 22.72 11.08
CA LEU A 138 27.62 23.53 12.24
C LEU A 138 28.74 23.62 13.28
N TYR A 139 29.51 22.55 13.47
CA TYR A 139 30.66 22.52 14.39
C TYR A 139 31.74 23.55 13.99
N GLN A 140 31.90 23.81 12.69
CA GLN A 140 32.83 24.83 12.18
C GLN A 140 32.27 26.24 12.34
N SER A 141 30.96 26.43 12.18
CA SER A 141 30.29 27.73 12.22
C SER A 141 29.98 28.22 13.64
N PHE A 142 29.75 27.31 14.60
CA PHE A 142 29.29 27.64 15.96
C PHE A 142 30.17 26.95 17.03
N PRO A 143 31.39 27.46 17.28
CA PRO A 143 32.33 26.84 18.21
C PRO A 143 31.84 26.73 19.66
N GLU A 144 30.91 27.58 20.07
CA GLU A 144 30.28 27.59 21.38
C GLU A 144 29.36 26.39 21.64
N MET A 145 28.87 25.73 20.57
CA MET A 145 27.98 24.56 20.66
C MET A 145 28.72 23.23 20.45
N LYS A 146 30.06 23.24 20.39
CA LYS A 146 30.88 22.08 19.97
C LYS A 146 30.57 20.79 20.71
N ALA A 147 30.51 20.82 22.04
CA ALA A 147 30.27 19.59 22.82
C ALA A 147 28.91 18.95 22.50
N HIS A 148 27.88 19.76 22.27
CA HIS A 148 26.56 19.26 21.90
C HIS A 148 26.54 18.73 20.46
N LEU A 149 27.13 19.47 19.52
CA LEU A 149 27.23 19.07 18.11
C LEU A 149 28.08 17.81 17.90
N GLU A 150 29.17 17.65 18.68
CA GLU A 150 30.01 16.46 18.68
C GLU A 150 29.21 15.22 19.15
N SER A 151 28.41 15.36 20.21
CA SER A 151 27.52 14.29 20.66
C SER A 151 26.51 13.89 19.59
N LEU A 152 25.89 14.86 18.90
CA LEU A 152 24.92 14.59 17.84
C LEU A 152 25.58 13.96 16.61
N TYR A 153 26.78 14.42 16.25
CA TYR A 153 27.59 13.82 15.18
C TYR A 153 27.92 12.35 15.47
N LEU A 154 28.36 12.04 16.70
CA LEU A 154 28.68 10.67 17.10
C LEU A 154 27.43 9.77 17.04
N LEU A 155 26.28 10.27 17.50
CA LEU A 155 25.01 9.55 17.42
C LEU A 155 24.59 9.26 15.98
N ALA A 156 24.64 10.27 15.10
CA ALA A 156 24.35 10.11 13.68
C ALA A 156 25.31 9.12 13.00
N ARG A 157 26.60 9.12 13.39
CA ARG A 157 27.58 8.17 12.87
C ARG A 157 27.34 6.73 13.35
N GLU A 158 26.94 6.56 14.61
CA GLU A 158 26.56 5.26 15.16
C GLU A 158 25.31 4.71 14.44
N ASN A 159 24.28 5.54 14.27
CA ASN A 159 23.07 5.20 13.54
C ASN A 159 23.38 4.75 12.10
N SER A 160 24.22 5.48 11.37
CA SER A 160 24.68 5.09 10.03
C SER A 160 25.34 3.72 10.01
N SER A 161 26.17 3.41 11.02
CA SER A 161 26.84 2.11 11.14
C SER A 161 25.85 0.98 11.40
N LYS A 162 24.85 1.22 12.26
CA LYS A 162 23.78 0.27 12.57
C LYS A 162 22.89 -0.01 11.35
N LEU A 163 22.48 1.03 10.63
CA LEU A 163 21.68 0.94 9.40
C LEU A 163 22.44 0.18 8.31
N LEU A 164 23.73 0.45 8.13
CA LEU A 164 24.57 -0.31 7.21
C LEU A 164 24.63 -1.80 7.58
N GLY A 165 24.73 -2.13 8.87
CA GLY A 165 24.67 -3.51 9.36
C GLY A 165 23.33 -4.19 9.04
N GLN A 166 22.21 -3.49 9.24
CA GLN A 166 20.87 -3.97 8.89
C GLN A 166 20.71 -4.21 7.38
N ILE A 167 21.17 -3.27 6.55
CA ILE A 167 21.18 -3.39 5.09
C ILE A 167 21.95 -4.64 4.66
N LYS A 168 23.15 -4.86 5.21
CA LYS A 168 23.96 -6.05 4.90
C LYS A 168 23.24 -7.33 5.27
N ALA A 169 22.66 -7.41 6.48
CA ALA A 169 21.91 -8.57 6.92
C ALA A 169 20.71 -8.88 6.01
N ILE A 170 19.91 -7.86 5.66
CA ILE A 170 18.74 -8.02 4.79
C ILE A 170 19.18 -8.46 3.39
N LYS A 171 20.22 -7.85 2.81
CA LYS A 171 20.76 -8.24 1.50
C LYS A 171 21.26 -9.69 1.49
N SER A 172 21.92 -10.14 2.57
CA SER A 172 22.34 -11.54 2.72
C SER A 172 21.15 -12.50 2.73
N VAL A 173 20.10 -12.20 3.50
CA VAL A 173 18.87 -13.03 3.53
C VAL A 173 18.18 -13.05 2.16
N LEU A 174 18.01 -11.89 1.53
CA LEU A 174 17.41 -11.79 0.18
C LEU A 174 18.22 -12.56 -0.87
N SER A 175 19.55 -12.54 -0.79
CA SER A 175 20.41 -13.30 -1.71
C SER A 175 20.26 -14.82 -1.53
N HIS A 176 19.99 -15.28 -0.31
CA HIS A 176 19.74 -16.69 -0.02
C HIS A 176 18.36 -17.14 -0.52
N GLN A 177 17.34 -16.29 -0.39
CA GLN A 177 15.96 -16.58 -0.82
C GLN A 177 15.76 -16.54 -2.35
N ARG A 178 16.68 -15.93 -3.10
CA ARG A 178 16.64 -15.84 -4.56
C ARG A 178 17.51 -16.89 -5.28
N LYS A 179 18.28 -17.68 -4.54
CA LYS A 179 19.02 -18.84 -5.06
C LYS A 179 18.12 -20.07 -5.09
#